data_AF-A0A7V9H770-F1
#
_entry.id   AF-A0A7V9H770-F1
#
_cell.length_a   1.000
_cell.length_b   1.000
_cell.length_c   1.000
_cell.angle_alpha   90.00
_cell.angle_beta   90.00
_cell.angle_gamma   90.00
#
_symmetry.space_group_name_H-M   'P 1'
#
loop_
_entity.id
_entity.type
_entity.pdbx_description
1 polymer ?
#
loop_
_entity_poly.entity_id
_entity_poly.type
_entity_poly.pdbx_seq_one_letter_code
_entity_poly.pdbx_strand_id
1 'polypeptide(L)'
;HGTDRLVATLLQVLSQYRAANPEAPRVGIGDLSRPNGGSFDERFGGLGHSSHQNGLDADVFYPRTDRAERRPYTPPLVDRRLAQDLVDRFVAAGARYVFVGPRLALRGPRKVVSPLRHHDDHLHVRLR
;
A
#
# COMPACT_ATOMS: atom_id res chain seq x y z
N HIS A 1 -4.12 -2.71 -13.33
CA HIS A 1 -3.00 -3.00 -14.24
C HIS A 1 -1.75 -2.28 -13.76
N GLY A 2 -0.58 -2.83 -14.01
CA GLY A 2 0.69 -2.25 -13.59
C GLY A 2 1.81 -2.71 -14.50
N THR A 3 2.98 -2.06 -14.40
CA THR A 3 4.18 -2.57 -15.07
C THR A 3 4.58 -3.94 -14.50
N ASP A 4 5.27 -4.75 -15.29
CA ASP A 4 5.80 -6.04 -14.84
C ASP A 4 6.66 -5.89 -13.57
N ARG A 5 7.43 -4.80 -13.51
CA ARG A 5 8.23 -4.45 -12.33
C ARG A 5 7.37 -4.21 -11.09
N LEU A 6 6.26 -3.47 -11.22
CA LEU A 6 5.34 -3.26 -10.11
C LEU A 6 4.74 -4.58 -9.64
N VAL A 7 4.25 -5.41 -10.56
CA VAL A 7 3.62 -6.69 -10.23
C VAL A 7 4.62 -7.64 -9.58
N ALA A 8 5.83 -7.77 -10.13
CA ALA A 8 6.89 -8.59 -9.55
C ALA A 8 7.30 -8.11 -8.14
N THR A 9 7.41 -6.80 -7.94
CA THR A 9 7.74 -6.22 -6.63
C THR A 9 6.66 -6.51 -5.60
N LEU A 10 5.37 -6.35 -5.97
CA LEU A 10 4.24 -6.68 -5.10
C LEU A 10 4.27 -8.16 -4.72
N LEU A 11 4.40 -9.07 -5.69
CA LEU A 11 4.42 -10.50 -5.43
C LEU A 11 5.60 -10.90 -4.53
N GLN A 12 6.79 -10.33 -4.75
CA GLN A 12 7.96 -10.58 -3.92
C GLN A 12 7.73 -10.11 -2.48
N VAL A 13 7.28 -8.87 -2.28
CA VAL A 13 7.03 -8.31 -0.94
C VAL A 13 5.96 -9.11 -0.20
N LEU A 14 4.84 -9.44 -0.86
CA LEU A 14 3.75 -10.19 -0.25
C LEU A 14 4.15 -11.63 0.10
N SER A 15 4.95 -12.27 -0.76
CA SER A 15 5.51 -13.61 -0.48
C SER A 15 6.39 -13.59 0.78
N GLN A 16 7.32 -12.62 0.86
CA GLN A 16 8.20 -12.47 2.02
C GLN A 16 7.42 -12.11 3.29
N TYR A 17 6.41 -11.23 3.17
CA TYR A 17 5.52 -10.87 4.27
C TYR A 17 4.76 -12.07 4.81
N ARG A 18 4.20 -12.90 3.92
CA ARG A 18 3.50 -14.12 4.31
C ARG A 18 4.43 -15.14 4.97
N ALA A 19 5.65 -15.30 4.46
CA ALA A 19 6.64 -16.20 5.04
C ALA A 19 7.02 -15.80 6.49
N ALA A 20 7.17 -14.49 6.74
CA ALA A 20 7.50 -13.98 8.07
C ALA A 20 6.29 -13.92 9.03
N ASN A 21 5.07 -13.85 8.49
CA ASN A 21 3.83 -13.76 9.26
C ASN A 21 2.82 -14.82 8.78
N PRO A 22 3.06 -16.12 9.04
CA PRO A 22 2.22 -17.20 8.54
C PRO A 22 0.75 -17.08 9.01
N GLU A 23 0.55 -16.52 10.21
CA GLU A 23 -0.76 -16.32 10.83
C GLU A 23 -1.43 -14.99 10.49
N ALA A 24 -0.76 -14.10 9.75
CA ALA A 24 -1.36 -12.82 9.35
C ALA A 24 -2.55 -13.03 8.40
N PRO A 25 -3.57 -12.15 8.46
CA PRO A 25 -4.62 -12.15 7.46
C PRO A 25 -4.04 -11.88 6.07
N ARG A 26 -4.78 -12.29 5.05
CA ARG A 26 -4.44 -11.99 3.67
C ARG A 26 -4.44 -10.48 3.44
N VAL A 27 -3.48 -10.01 2.65
CA VAL A 27 -3.31 -8.60 2.32
C VAL A 27 -4.06 -8.32 1.03
N GLY A 28 -5.02 -7.39 1.08
CA GLY A 28 -5.76 -6.96 -0.10
C GLY A 28 -4.96 -5.95 -0.93
N ILE A 29 -5.07 -6.07 -2.25
CA ILE A 29 -4.54 -5.08 -3.20
C ILE A 29 -5.71 -4.24 -3.69
N GLY A 30 -5.56 -2.92 -3.52
CA GLY A 30 -6.50 -1.92 -4.01
C GLY A 30 -6.16 -1.49 -5.42
N ASP A 31 -6.18 -0.18 -5.63
CA ASP A 31 -5.96 0.38 -6.94
C ASP A 31 -4.51 0.21 -7.40
N LEU A 32 -4.36 -0.16 -8.67
CA LEU A 32 -3.13 -0.01 -9.44
C LEU A 32 -3.38 1.09 -10.47
N SER A 33 -2.94 0.93 -11.71
CA SER A 33 -3.39 1.76 -12.83
C SER A 33 -4.56 1.15 -13.60
N ARG A 34 -5.22 1.99 -14.40
CA ARG A 34 -6.15 1.58 -15.45
C ARG A 34 -5.42 0.73 -16.53
N PRO A 35 -6.13 -0.07 -17.36
CA PRO A 35 -5.53 -0.96 -18.36
C PRO A 35 -4.43 -0.37 -19.24
N ASN A 36 -4.55 0.90 -19.63
CA ASN A 36 -3.57 1.61 -20.44
C ASN A 36 -3.02 2.87 -19.73
N GLY A 37 -3.10 2.90 -18.40
CA GLY A 37 -2.77 4.10 -17.62
C GLY A 37 -3.74 5.26 -17.85
N GLY A 38 -3.21 6.49 -17.77
CA GLY A 38 -3.95 7.73 -17.96
C GLY A 38 -4.58 8.28 -16.69
N SER A 39 -5.45 9.28 -16.83
CA SER A 39 -6.01 10.02 -15.68
C SER A 39 -6.58 9.08 -14.61
N PHE A 40 -6.21 9.39 -13.36
CA PHE A 40 -6.67 8.74 -12.14
C PHE A 40 -7.28 9.78 -11.19
N ASP A 41 -8.22 10.55 -11.72
CA ASP A 41 -8.95 11.58 -10.97
C ASP A 41 -10.05 10.96 -10.09
N GLU A 42 -10.91 11.82 -9.54
CA GLU A 42 -11.99 11.44 -8.63
C GLU A 42 -12.92 10.34 -9.17
N ARG A 43 -13.01 10.19 -10.50
CA ARG A 43 -13.83 9.15 -11.13
C ARG A 43 -13.23 7.75 -11.03
N PHE A 44 -11.92 7.64 -10.81
CA PHE A 44 -11.16 6.39 -10.98
C PHE A 44 -10.35 5.97 -9.76
N GLY A 45 -10.37 6.74 -8.67
CA GLY A 45 -9.64 6.44 -7.43
C GLY A 45 -9.92 7.39 -6.27
N GLY A 46 -10.45 8.58 -6.54
CA GLY A 46 -10.75 9.55 -5.51
C GLY A 46 -9.54 10.40 -5.09
N LEU A 47 -9.74 11.18 -4.03
CA LEU A 47 -8.74 12.10 -3.50
C LEU A 47 -7.49 11.37 -3.01
N GLY A 48 -6.31 11.81 -3.47
CA GLY A 48 -5.02 11.24 -3.05
C GLY A 48 -4.40 10.24 -4.02
N HIS A 49 -5.14 9.78 -5.04
CA HIS A 49 -4.71 8.69 -5.92
C HIS A 49 -4.28 9.15 -7.33
N SER A 50 -4.13 10.46 -7.53
CA SER A 50 -3.88 11.04 -8.87
C SER A 50 -2.60 10.56 -9.55
N SER A 51 -1.69 9.89 -8.84
CA SER A 51 -0.43 9.38 -9.40
C SER A 51 -0.54 8.03 -10.11
N HIS A 52 -1.63 7.28 -9.96
CA HIS A 52 -1.85 5.92 -10.50
C HIS A 52 -1.99 5.83 -12.04
N GLN A 53 -1.27 6.68 -12.77
CA GLN A 53 -1.46 6.90 -14.19
C GLN A 53 -0.56 6.04 -15.09
N ASN A 54 0.52 5.47 -14.55
CA ASN A 54 1.60 4.91 -15.38
C ASN A 54 2.11 3.53 -14.94
N GLY A 55 1.35 2.83 -14.09
CA GLY A 55 1.64 1.46 -13.67
C GLY A 55 2.78 1.33 -12.67
N LEU A 56 3.11 2.41 -11.94
CA LEU A 56 4.18 2.46 -10.93
C LEU A 56 3.66 2.61 -9.49
N ASP A 57 2.35 2.73 -9.33
CA ASP A 57 1.69 3.00 -8.06
C ASP A 57 0.73 1.85 -7.70
N ALA A 58 0.65 1.53 -6.41
CA ALA A 58 -0.26 0.53 -5.89
C ALA A 58 -0.76 0.90 -4.49
N ASP A 59 -2.05 0.70 -4.26
CA ASP A 59 -2.63 0.70 -2.93
C ASP A 59 -2.62 -0.71 -2.35
N VAL A 60 -2.18 -0.82 -1.11
CA VAL A 60 -2.14 -2.07 -0.36
C VAL A 60 -2.91 -1.85 0.93
N PHE A 61 -4.01 -2.58 1.11
CA PHE A 61 -4.85 -2.44 2.31
C PHE A 61 -4.08 -2.89 3.54
N TYR A 62 -4.22 -2.14 4.63
CA TYR A 62 -3.61 -2.57 5.88
C TYR A 62 -4.30 -3.85 6.40
N PRO A 63 -3.51 -4.79 6.96
CA PRO A 63 -4.03 -5.94 7.70
C PRO A 63 -5.00 -5.49 8.80
N ARG A 64 -6.16 -6.13 8.89
CA ARG A 64 -7.16 -5.83 9.91
C ARG A 64 -7.01 -6.69 11.14
N THR A 65 -7.26 -6.12 12.32
CA THR A 65 -7.31 -6.85 13.61
C THR A 65 -8.41 -7.90 13.64
N ASP A 66 -9.52 -7.67 12.92
CA ASP A 66 -10.61 -8.64 12.72
C ASP A 66 -10.34 -9.66 11.61
N ARG A 67 -9.13 -9.63 11.04
CA ARG A 67 -8.61 -10.58 10.04
C ARG A 67 -9.34 -10.59 8.69
N ALA A 68 -10.27 -9.66 8.44
CA ALA A 68 -10.97 -9.60 7.16
C ALA A 68 -10.06 -9.08 6.03
N GLU A 69 -10.07 -9.74 4.87
CA GLU A 69 -9.33 -9.32 3.66
C GLU A 69 -10.12 -8.22 2.92
N ARG A 70 -10.22 -7.04 3.54
CA ARG A 70 -10.86 -5.86 2.94
C ARG A 70 -10.29 -4.58 3.52
N ARG A 71 -10.47 -3.46 2.82
CA ARG A 71 -10.09 -2.12 3.28
C ARG A 71 -10.60 -1.86 4.72
N PRO A 72 -9.74 -1.51 5.70
CA PRO A 72 -10.19 -1.01 7.01
C PRO A 72 -10.99 0.28 6.82
N TYR A 73 -12.11 0.45 7.53
CA TYR A 73 -12.91 1.67 7.43
C TYR A 73 -12.66 2.65 8.59
N THR A 74 -11.80 2.28 9.54
CA THR A 74 -11.40 3.13 10.66
C THR A 74 -10.01 2.75 11.17
N PRO A 75 -9.17 3.72 11.63
CA PRO A 75 -7.82 3.43 12.09
C PRO A 75 -7.67 2.35 13.18
N PRO A 76 -8.58 2.21 14.17
CA PRO A 76 -8.48 1.14 15.18
C PRO A 76 -8.58 -0.29 14.64
N LEU A 77 -9.12 -0.47 13.43
CA LEU A 77 -9.15 -1.79 12.79
C LEU A 77 -7.80 -2.20 12.19
N VAL A 78 -6.86 -1.28 12.04
CA VAL A 78 -5.54 -1.57 11.46
C VAL A 78 -4.67 -2.27 12.49
N ASP A 79 -4.17 -3.45 12.16
CA ASP A 79 -3.06 -4.07 12.89
C ASP A 79 -1.78 -3.30 12.55
N ARG A 80 -1.41 -2.36 13.43
CA ARG A 80 -0.27 -1.46 13.21
C ARG A 80 1.07 -2.17 13.14
N ARG A 81 1.23 -3.30 13.84
CA ARG A 81 2.48 -4.07 13.82
C ARG A 81 2.66 -4.71 12.45
N LEU A 82 1.62 -5.37 11.96
CA LEU A 82 1.62 -5.98 10.63
C LEU A 82 1.69 -4.94 9.51
N ALA A 83 1.02 -3.80 9.67
CA ALA A 83 1.11 -2.67 8.75
C ALA A 83 2.53 -2.10 8.67
N GLN A 84 3.23 -1.96 9.80
CA GLN A 84 4.62 -1.49 9.82
C GLN A 84 5.57 -2.45 9.07
N ASP A 85 5.41 -3.77 9.23
CA ASP A 85 6.22 -4.75 8.49
C ASP A 85 6.01 -4.65 6.98
N LEU A 86 4.78 -4.39 6.51
CA LEU A 86 4.56 -4.10 5.08
C LEU A 86 5.30 -2.84 4.62
N VAL A 87 5.24 -1.75 5.39
CA VAL A 87 5.96 -0.50 5.08
C VAL A 87 7.46 -0.77 4.98
N ASP A 88 8.03 -1.46 5.96
CA ASP A 88 9.46 -1.75 6.01
C ASP A 88 9.92 -2.59 4.81
N ARG A 89 9.10 -3.54 4.37
CA ARG A 89 9.40 -4.37 3.18
C ARG A 89 9.34 -3.60 1.89
N PHE A 90 8.37 -2.70 1.71
CA PHE A 90 8.33 -1.85 0.52
C PHE A 90 9.51 -0.88 0.49
N VAL A 91 9.92 -0.35 1.64
CA VAL A 91 11.16 0.44 1.76
C VAL A 91 12.37 -0.40 1.36
N ALA A 92 12.49 -1.62 1.88
CA ALA A 92 13.60 -2.54 1.55
C ALA A 92 13.61 -2.96 0.08
N ALA A 93 12.44 -3.08 -0.55
CA ALA A 93 12.29 -3.35 -1.98
C ALA A 93 12.62 -2.13 -2.88
N GLY A 94 12.99 -0.99 -2.30
CA GLY A 94 13.42 0.20 -3.03
C GLY A 94 12.27 1.08 -3.51
N ALA A 95 11.14 1.09 -2.81
CA ALA A 95 10.06 2.03 -3.06
C ALA A 95 10.60 3.48 -3.09
N ARG A 96 10.15 4.26 -4.07
CA ARG A 96 10.45 5.69 -4.15
C ARG A 96 9.68 6.46 -3.08
N TYR A 97 8.40 6.13 -2.94
CA TYR A 97 7.52 6.68 -1.91
C TYR A 97 6.64 5.59 -1.32
N VAL A 98 6.32 5.75 -0.04
CA VAL A 98 5.29 5.00 0.69
C VAL A 98 4.47 6.02 1.47
N PHE A 99 3.25 6.31 1.01
CA PHE A 99 2.34 7.17 1.75
C PHE A 99 1.51 6.34 2.73
N VAL A 100 1.42 6.84 3.96
CA VAL A 100 0.79 6.13 5.08
C VAL A 100 -0.25 6.98 5.80
N GLY A 101 -1.08 6.32 6.59
CA GLY A 101 -2.11 6.98 7.37
C GLY A 101 -1.56 7.89 8.47
N PRO A 102 -1.95 9.17 8.53
CA PRO A 102 -1.48 10.10 9.56
C PRO A 102 -1.91 9.69 10.97
N ARG A 103 -2.94 8.86 11.12
CA ARG A 103 -3.42 8.36 12.44
C ARG A 103 -2.82 7.02 12.85
N LEU A 104 -1.95 6.43 12.03
CA LEU A 104 -1.39 5.10 12.26
C LEU A 104 0.00 5.11 12.88
N ALA A 105 0.67 6.27 12.90
CA ALA A 105 2.03 6.44 13.41
C ALA A 105 3.07 5.46 12.80
N LEU A 106 2.84 5.03 11.56
CA LEU A 106 3.79 4.22 10.78
C LEU A 106 5.01 5.06 10.40
N ARG A 107 6.20 4.44 10.41
CA ARG A 107 7.49 5.13 10.31
C ARG A 107 8.37 4.53 9.21
N GLY A 108 9.43 5.26 8.86
CA GLY A 108 10.48 4.81 7.95
C GLY A 108 11.38 5.97 7.53
N PRO A 109 12.28 5.77 6.55
CA PRO A 109 13.18 6.82 6.10
C PRO A 109 12.44 8.06 5.61
N ARG A 110 12.90 9.24 6.07
CA ARG A 110 12.33 10.53 5.64
C ARG A 110 12.41 10.64 4.11
N LYS A 111 11.40 11.27 3.50
CA LYS A 111 11.23 11.43 2.04
C LYS A 111 10.88 10.13 1.28
N VAL A 112 10.97 8.97 1.91
CA VAL A 112 10.43 7.72 1.37
C VAL A 112 9.08 7.44 2.01
N VAL A 113 9.03 7.36 3.35
CA VAL A 113 7.77 7.15 4.09
C VAL A 113 7.23 8.50 4.55
N SER A 114 6.00 8.83 4.17
CA SER A 114 5.37 10.11 4.51
C SER A 114 3.89 9.95 4.83
N PRO A 115 3.40 10.50 5.95
CA PRO A 115 1.97 10.55 6.22
C PRO A 115 1.24 11.41 5.18
N LEU A 116 0.11 10.93 4.66
CA LEU A 116 -0.72 11.66 3.71
C LEU A 116 -2.21 11.46 4.04
N ARG A 117 -2.99 12.54 3.94
CA ARG A 117 -4.45 12.44 4.15
C ARG A 117 -5.06 11.39 3.21
N HIS A 118 -6.14 10.76 3.65
CA HIS A 118 -6.86 9.68 2.95
C HIS A 118 -6.12 8.32 2.87
N HIS A 119 -5.04 8.12 3.63
CA HIS A 119 -4.27 6.87 3.64
C HIS A 119 -4.36 6.09 4.97
N ASP A 120 -5.40 6.30 5.78
CA ASP A 120 -5.55 5.56 7.06
C ASP A 120 -6.06 4.12 6.88
N ASP A 121 -6.47 3.77 5.67
CA ASP A 121 -7.02 2.48 5.30
C ASP A 121 -6.13 1.68 4.34
N HIS A 122 -5.11 2.30 3.76
CA HIS A 122 -4.14 1.64 2.89
C HIS A 122 -2.78 2.35 2.97
N LEU A 123 -1.71 1.64 2.61
CA LEU A 123 -0.47 2.31 2.19
C LEU A 123 -0.50 2.44 0.67
N HIS A 124 0.02 3.56 0.19
CA HIS A 124 0.25 3.80 -1.24
C HIS A 124 1.74 3.65 -1.49
N VAL A 125 2.14 2.69 -2.31
CA VAL A 125 3.54 2.53 -2.74
C VAL A 125 3.72 3.08 -4.15
N ARG A 126 4.83 3.81 -4.36
CA ARG A 126 5.28 4.22 -5.69
C ARG A 126 6.71 3.73 -5.95
N LEU A 127 6.92 3.14 -7.12
CA LEU A 127 8.24 2.76 -7.62
C LEU A 127 8.94 3.88 -8.42
N ARG A 128 10.22 3.68 -8.73
CA ARG A 128 11.00 4.57 -9.61
C ARG A 128 10.67 4.33 -11.07
#